data_AF-A0A7J4UZE9-F1
#
_entry.id   AF-A0A7J4UZE9-F1
#
_cell.length_a   1.000
_cell.length_b   1.000
_cell.length_c   1.000
_cell.angle_alpha   90.00
_cell.angle_beta   90.00
_cell.angle_gamma   90.00
#
_symmetry.space_group_name_H-M   'P 1'
#
loop_
_entity.id
_entity.type
_entity.pdbx_description
1 polymer ?
#
loop_
_entity_poly.entity_id
_entity_poly.type
_entity_poly.pdbx_seq_one_letter_code
_entity_poly.pdbx_strand_id
1 'polypeptide(L)'
;MAEKVYVTMTGVSRWPVLNGLWAAMCKGYVPDRFHLFVTQGREKDAETLIRWVKLLAKSYGKDLQVFSEKIEEGEFLSSGKKITAVMERERAAGNEVAIDITPGRKAIVSSALISAWQKQVDHVFYLYLEDMRNASNPYPMIPYHLQHFVDLKEEVWK
;
A
#
# COMPACT_ATOMS: atom_id res chain seq x y z
N MET A 1 -9.84 -19.97 -3.66
CA MET A 1 -9.62 -19.36 -2.34
C MET A 1 -9.54 -17.86 -2.54
N ALA A 2 -10.07 -17.06 -1.62
CA ALA A 2 -9.90 -15.61 -1.69
C ALA A 2 -8.41 -15.27 -1.63
N GLU A 3 -7.92 -14.44 -2.55
CA GLU A 3 -6.53 -13.97 -2.55
C GLU A 3 -6.43 -12.68 -1.73
N LYS A 4 -5.27 -12.47 -1.07
CA LYS A 4 -4.97 -11.22 -0.37
C LYS A 4 -4.37 -10.21 -1.33
N VAL A 5 -4.94 -9.02 -1.39
CA VAL A 5 -4.61 -7.97 -2.34
C VAL A 5 -4.14 -6.72 -1.61
N TYR A 6 -2.87 -6.37 -1.80
CA TYR A 6 -2.28 -5.15 -1.26
C TYR A 6 -2.25 -4.07 -2.34
N VAL A 7 -3.02 -3.01 -2.13
CA VAL A 7 -3.07 -1.84 -3.02
C VAL A 7 -2.28 -0.72 -2.38
N THR A 8 -1.45 -0.04 -3.18
CA THR A 8 -0.64 1.09 -2.70
C THR A 8 -0.22 1.98 -3.88
N MET A 9 0.53 3.04 -3.59
CA MET A 9 0.99 4.00 -4.60
C MET A 9 2.40 4.47 -4.30
N THR A 10 3.12 4.92 -5.33
CA THR A 10 4.42 5.56 -5.11
C THR A 10 4.27 6.90 -4.41
N GLY A 11 5.23 7.24 -3.54
CA GLY A 11 5.38 8.57 -2.97
C GLY A 11 6.68 9.23 -3.40
N VAL A 12 7.14 10.19 -2.61
CA VAL A 12 8.44 10.86 -2.79
C VAL A 12 9.61 9.90 -2.52
N SER A 13 9.37 8.86 -1.71
CA SER A 13 10.34 7.84 -1.31
C SER A 13 9.79 6.44 -1.53
N ARG A 14 10.69 5.47 -1.74
CA ARG A 14 10.39 4.04 -1.84
C ARG A 14 10.13 3.40 -0.47
N TRP A 15 10.73 3.97 0.58
CA TRP A 15 10.70 3.40 1.92
C TRP A 15 9.30 3.25 2.53
N PRO A 16 8.39 4.24 2.43
CA PRO A 16 7.04 4.09 2.97
C PRO A 16 6.28 2.91 2.37
N VAL A 17 6.44 2.66 1.06
CA VAL A 17 5.77 1.51 0.41
C VAL A 17 6.35 0.19 0.90
N LEU A 18 7.68 0.07 0.92
CA LEU A 18 8.34 -1.17 1.37
C LEU A 18 8.06 -1.45 2.85
N ASN A 19 8.19 -0.42 3.70
CA ASN A 19 8.02 -0.56 5.14
C ASN A 19 6.56 -0.82 5.52
N GLY A 20 5.60 -0.17 4.85
CA GLY A 20 4.17 -0.46 5.02
C GLY A 20 3.86 -1.93 4.71
N LEU A 21 4.33 -2.42 3.57
CA LEU A 21 4.15 -3.83 3.18
C LEU A 21 4.81 -4.78 4.19
N TRP A 22 6.05 -4.49 4.60
CA TRP A 22 6.78 -5.32 5.55
C TRP A 22 6.06 -5.36 6.91
N ALA A 23 5.57 -4.22 7.39
CA ALA A 23 4.79 -4.15 8.61
C ALA A 23 3.52 -5.01 8.53
N ALA A 24 2.77 -4.90 7.43
CA ALA A 24 1.57 -5.71 7.20
C ALA A 24 1.89 -7.22 7.20
N MET A 25 2.97 -7.62 6.53
CA MET A 25 3.40 -9.03 6.48
C MET A 25 3.83 -9.55 7.86
N CYS A 26 4.53 -8.74 8.65
CA CYS A 26 4.86 -9.07 10.05
C CYS A 26 3.61 -9.25 10.93
N LYS A 27 2.51 -8.58 10.59
CA LYS A 27 1.21 -8.71 11.28
C LYS A 27 0.32 -9.82 10.71
N GLY A 28 0.83 -10.62 9.75
CA GLY A 28 0.12 -11.77 9.18
C GLY A 28 -0.63 -11.49 7.89
N TYR A 29 -0.61 -10.26 7.39
CA TYR A 29 -1.15 -9.93 6.06
C TYR A 29 -0.07 -10.13 5.00
N VAL A 30 0.05 -11.36 4.48
CA VAL A 30 1.00 -11.70 3.41
C VAL A 30 0.26 -11.77 2.07
N PRO A 31 0.39 -10.77 1.18
CA PRO A 31 -0.43 -10.68 -0.02
C PRO A 31 -0.03 -11.68 -1.11
N ASP A 32 -1.02 -12.07 -1.93
CA ASP A 32 -0.85 -12.83 -3.17
C ASP A 32 -0.71 -11.88 -4.37
N ARG A 33 -1.37 -10.71 -4.30
CA ARG A 33 -1.31 -9.66 -5.32
C ARG A 33 -0.90 -8.33 -4.73
N PHE A 34 -0.10 -7.58 -5.48
CA PHE A 34 0.35 -6.24 -5.15
C PHE A 34 0.06 -5.29 -6.31
N HIS A 35 -0.84 -4.34 -6.10
CA HIS A 35 -1.16 -3.28 -7.06
C HIS A 35 -0.44 -2.00 -6.68
N LEU A 36 0.49 -1.56 -7.53
CA LEU A 36 1.25 -0.34 -7.36
C LEU A 36 0.80 0.73 -8.34
N PHE A 37 0.19 1.80 -7.83
CA PHE A 37 -0.07 2.98 -8.64
C PHE A 37 1.18 3.86 -8.70
N VAL A 38 1.76 3.98 -9.89
CA VAL A 38 3.01 4.69 -10.14
C VAL A 38 2.70 6.12 -10.55
N THR A 39 3.02 7.07 -9.68
CA THR A 39 2.97 8.50 -9.99
C THR A 39 3.95 8.81 -11.11
N GLN A 40 3.49 9.57 -12.11
CA GLN A 40 4.32 10.04 -13.22
C GLN A 40 5.65 10.63 -12.72
N GLY A 41 6.76 10.23 -13.34
CA GLY A 41 8.10 10.62 -12.91
C GLY A 41 8.72 9.70 -11.85
N ARG A 42 7.99 8.70 -11.34
CA ARG A 42 8.48 7.70 -10.36
C ARG A 42 8.69 6.31 -10.96
N GLU A 43 8.73 6.15 -12.28
CA GLU A 43 8.84 4.84 -12.93
C GLU A 43 10.11 4.07 -12.52
N LYS A 44 11.27 4.72 -12.48
CA LYS A 44 12.54 4.08 -12.06
C LYS A 44 12.51 3.65 -10.60
N ASP A 45 11.87 4.45 -9.74
CA ASP A 45 11.66 4.12 -8.33
C ASP A 45 10.73 2.90 -8.21
N ALA A 46 9.66 2.86 -9.00
CA ALA A 46 8.72 1.75 -9.05
C ALA A 46 9.38 0.45 -9.52
N GLU A 47 10.18 0.46 -10.58
CA GLU A 47 10.92 -0.74 -11.04
C GLU A 47 11.81 -1.33 -9.94
N THR A 48 12.50 -0.47 -9.20
CA THR A 48 13.34 -0.90 -8.09
C THR A 48 12.50 -1.45 -6.93
N LEU A 49 11.41 -0.74 -6.59
CA LEU A 49 10.49 -1.15 -5.55
C LEU A 49 9.85 -2.52 -5.87
N ILE A 50 9.42 -2.76 -7.11
CA ILE A 50 8.85 -4.05 -7.56
C ILE A 50 9.82 -5.21 -7.30
N ARG A 51 11.12 -5.01 -7.55
CA ARG A 51 12.15 -6.03 -7.23
C ARG A 51 12.25 -6.27 -5.73
N TRP A 52 12.23 -5.20 -4.92
CA TRP A 52 12.33 -5.30 -3.46
C TRP A 52 11.12 -5.99 -2.84
N VAL A 53 9.90 -5.64 -3.24
CA VAL A 53 8.68 -6.27 -2.70
C VAL A 53 8.58 -7.75 -3.08
N LYS A 54 9.02 -8.13 -4.28
CA LYS A 54 9.09 -9.55 -4.68
C LYS A 54 10.11 -10.33 -3.83
N LEU A 55 11.28 -9.73 -3.58
CA LEU A 55 12.30 -10.35 -2.74
C LEU A 55 11.79 -10.53 -1.29
N LEU A 56 11.13 -9.50 -0.76
CA LEU A 56 10.50 -9.54 0.57
C LEU A 56 9.41 -10.61 0.61
N ALA A 57 8.48 -10.64 -0.35
CA ALA A 57 7.44 -11.67 -0.40
C ALA A 57 8.01 -13.09 -0.46
N LYS A 58 9.08 -13.30 -1.23
CA LYS A 58 9.77 -14.58 -1.31
C LYS A 58 10.35 -15.03 0.03
N SER A 59 10.81 -14.12 0.89
CA SER A 59 11.29 -14.48 2.23
C SER A 59 10.16 -14.94 3.16
N TYR A 60 8.90 -14.66 2.82
CA TYR A 60 7.70 -15.17 3.47
C TYR A 60 7.10 -16.37 2.73
N GLY A 61 7.82 -16.97 1.77
CA GLY A 61 7.37 -18.13 1.00
C GLY A 61 6.28 -17.84 -0.02
N LYS A 62 6.10 -16.57 -0.42
CA LYS A 62 5.12 -16.15 -1.44
C LYS A 62 5.78 -15.79 -2.76
N ASP A 63 5.15 -16.20 -3.85
CA ASP A 63 5.43 -15.68 -5.19
C ASP A 63 4.41 -14.57 -5.51
N LEU A 64 4.80 -13.32 -5.25
CA LEU A 64 3.91 -12.17 -5.31
C LEU A 64 3.64 -11.74 -6.76
N GLN A 65 2.36 -11.74 -7.15
CA GLN A 65 1.93 -11.17 -8.42
C GLN A 65 1.90 -9.65 -8.31
N VAL A 66 2.65 -8.96 -9.17
CA VAL A 66 2.77 -7.50 -9.12
C VAL A 66 2.16 -6.88 -10.36
N PHE A 67 1.24 -5.96 -10.15
CA PHE A 67 0.60 -5.14 -11.17
C PHE A 67 0.97 -3.69 -10.92
N SER A 68 1.30 -2.96 -11.98
CA SER A 68 1.61 -1.53 -11.89
C SER A 68 0.81 -0.74 -12.90
N GLU A 69 0.18 0.34 -12.46
CA GLU A 69 -0.56 1.26 -13.32
C GLU A 69 -0.08 2.69 -13.11
N LYS A 70 0.05 3.47 -14.18
CA LYS A 70 0.47 4.87 -14.10
C LYS A 70 -0.70 5.78 -13.67
N ILE A 71 -0.39 6.75 -12.81
CA ILE A 71 -1.26 7.85 -12.41
C ILE A 71 -0.53 9.19 -12.57
N GLU A 72 -1.25 10.24 -12.94
CA GLU A 72 -0.66 11.55 -13.19
C GLU A 72 -0.54 12.36 -11.89
N GLU A 73 0.55 13.10 -11.72
CA GLU A 73 0.71 14.01 -10.57
C GLU A 73 -0.15 15.26 -10.79
N GLY A 74 -1.22 15.42 -10.00
CA GLY A 74 -2.13 16.58 -10.06
C GLY A 74 -3.54 16.25 -10.55
N GLU A 75 -3.71 15.14 -11.27
CA GLU A 75 -5.02 14.66 -11.71
C GLU A 75 -5.66 13.77 -10.64
N PHE A 76 -5.99 14.35 -9.49
CA PHE A 76 -6.43 13.61 -8.30
C PHE A 76 -7.72 12.82 -8.55
N LEU A 77 -8.66 13.37 -9.31
CA LEU A 77 -9.93 12.71 -9.62
C LEU A 77 -9.72 11.45 -10.47
N SER A 78 -8.93 11.55 -11.55
CA SER A 78 -8.71 10.43 -12.44
C SER A 78 -7.86 9.34 -11.77
N SER A 79 -6.85 9.74 -11.00
CA SER A 79 -6.02 8.85 -10.20
C SER A 79 -6.84 8.12 -9.13
N GLY A 80 -7.70 8.84 -8.42
CA GLY A 80 -8.62 8.26 -7.43
C GLY A 80 -9.61 7.26 -8.05
N LYS A 81 -10.12 7.54 -9.25
CA LYS A 81 -11.00 6.61 -10.00
C LYS A 81 -10.29 5.31 -10.38
N LYS A 82 -9.03 5.39 -10.83
CA LYS A 82 -8.22 4.19 -11.15
C LYS A 82 -8.01 3.31 -9.93
N ILE A 83 -7.61 3.91 -8.81
CA ILE A 83 -7.43 3.20 -7.52
C ILE A 83 -8.73 2.54 -7.09
N THR A 84 -9.84 3.28 -7.16
CA THR A 84 -11.18 2.79 -6.84
C THR A 84 -11.56 1.59 -7.69
N ALA A 85 -11.39 1.67 -9.02
CA ALA A 85 -11.76 0.61 -9.94
C ALA A 85 -11.01 -0.70 -9.66
N VAL A 86 -9.72 -0.63 -9.29
CA VAL A 86 -8.95 -1.81 -8.90
C VAL A 86 -9.49 -2.42 -7.61
N MET A 87 -9.70 -1.61 -6.56
CA MET A 87 -10.25 -2.11 -5.29
C MET A 87 -11.64 -2.75 -5.48
N GLU A 88 -12.50 -2.13 -6.30
CA GLU A 88 -13.82 -2.67 -6.63
C GLU A 88 -13.73 -4.00 -7.39
N ARG A 89 -12.88 -4.07 -8.42
CA ARG A 89 -12.71 -5.27 -9.23
C ARG A 89 -12.22 -6.45 -8.41
N GLU A 90 -11.20 -6.24 -7.56
CA GLU A 90 -10.63 -7.30 -6.73
C GLU A 90 -11.65 -7.76 -5.67
N ARG A 91 -12.38 -6.83 -5.03
CA ARG A 91 -13.44 -7.19 -4.09
C ARG A 91 -14.58 -7.95 -4.77
N ALA A 92 -14.99 -7.54 -5.96
CA ALA A 92 -16.02 -8.24 -6.75
C ALA A 92 -15.59 -9.65 -7.16
N ALA A 93 -14.28 -9.90 -7.26
CA ALA A 93 -13.71 -11.24 -7.46
C ALA A 93 -13.67 -12.09 -6.18
N GLY A 94 -14.11 -11.55 -5.03
CA GLY A 94 -14.11 -12.23 -3.74
C GLY A 94 -12.75 -12.20 -3.03
N ASN A 95 -11.84 -11.30 -3.43
CA ASN A 95 -10.53 -11.13 -2.78
C ASN A 95 -10.62 -10.24 -1.54
N GLU A 96 -9.70 -10.46 -0.60
CA GLU A 96 -9.50 -9.64 0.60
C GLU A 96 -8.59 -8.45 0.24
N VAL A 97 -9.11 -7.23 0.30
CA VAL A 97 -8.44 -6.02 -0.20
C VAL A 97 -7.98 -5.13 0.94
N ALA A 98 -6.67 -4.86 0.97
CA ALA A 98 -6.06 -3.85 1.81
C ALA A 98 -5.54 -2.68 0.97
N ILE A 99 -5.81 -1.44 1.41
CA ILE A 99 -5.19 -0.23 0.84
C ILE A 99 -4.21 0.35 1.85
N ASP A 100 -2.95 0.52 1.44
CA ASP A 100 -1.93 1.20 2.22
C ASP A 100 -1.84 2.67 1.84
N ILE A 101 -2.14 3.51 2.83
CA ILE A 101 -2.17 4.97 2.69
C ILE A 101 -0.92 5.65 3.25
N THR A 102 0.08 4.87 3.69
CA THR A 102 1.36 5.39 4.17
C THR A 102 2.09 6.19 3.10
N PRO A 103 2.26 5.68 1.86
CA PRO A 103 2.84 6.44 0.78
C PRO A 103 1.79 7.30 0.04
N GLY A 104 2.28 8.23 -0.77
CA GLY A 104 1.46 9.00 -1.68
C GLY A 104 1.15 10.42 -1.23
N ARG A 105 0.61 11.21 -2.15
CA ARG A 105 0.20 12.60 -1.89
C ARG A 105 -1.15 12.58 -1.17
N LYS A 106 -1.31 13.42 -0.14
CA LYS A 106 -2.53 13.50 0.67
C LYS A 106 -3.82 13.60 -0.15
N ALA A 107 -3.84 14.36 -1.25
CA ALA A 107 -5.01 14.50 -2.11
C ALA A 107 -5.44 13.17 -2.78
N ILE A 108 -4.47 12.35 -3.23
CA ILE A 108 -4.74 11.03 -3.82
C ILE A 108 -5.21 10.07 -2.71
N VAL A 109 -4.53 10.10 -1.56
CA VAL A 109 -4.87 9.31 -0.38
C VAL A 109 -6.30 9.61 0.08
N SER A 110 -6.72 10.87 0.16
CA SER A 110 -8.10 11.25 0.52
C SER A 110 -9.12 10.61 -0.42
N SER A 111 -8.86 10.62 -1.74
CA SER A 111 -9.76 9.96 -2.70
C SER A 111 -9.79 8.45 -2.51
N ALA A 112 -8.64 7.83 -2.24
CA ALA A 112 -8.55 6.39 -1.97
C ALA A 112 -9.31 6.02 -0.69
N LEU A 113 -9.22 6.84 0.37
CA LEU A 113 -9.93 6.66 1.63
C LEU A 113 -11.44 6.77 1.49
N ILE A 114 -11.94 7.80 0.79
CA ILE A 114 -13.39 7.95 0.52
C ILE A 114 -13.91 6.72 -0.20
N SER A 115 -13.16 6.25 -1.21
CA SER A 115 -13.50 5.05 -1.96
C SER A 115 -13.48 3.79 -1.10
N ALA A 116 -12.39 3.58 -0.36
CA ALA A 116 -12.23 2.47 0.57
C ALA A 116 -13.39 2.37 1.56
N TRP A 117 -13.84 3.51 2.10
CA TRP A 117 -15.00 3.59 2.99
C TRP A 117 -16.31 3.27 2.26
N GLN A 118 -16.59 3.90 1.11
CA GLN A 118 -17.80 3.64 0.33
C GLN A 118 -17.91 2.19 -0.16
N LYS A 119 -16.77 1.56 -0.39
CA LYS A 119 -16.65 0.22 -0.96
C LYS A 119 -16.38 -0.85 0.09
N GLN A 120 -16.27 -0.46 1.36
CA GLN A 120 -16.07 -1.37 2.48
C GLN A 120 -14.91 -2.35 2.22
N VAL A 121 -13.75 -1.83 1.80
CA VAL A 121 -12.52 -2.66 1.67
C VAL A 121 -12.20 -3.31 3.00
N ASP A 122 -11.51 -4.45 2.98
CA ASP A 122 -11.28 -5.25 4.18
C ASP A 122 -10.38 -4.55 5.19
N HIS A 123 -9.33 -3.86 4.71
CA HIS A 123 -8.32 -3.21 5.54
C HIS A 123 -7.88 -1.84 5.00
N VAL A 124 -7.51 -0.93 5.91
CA VAL A 124 -6.86 0.35 5.57
C VAL A 124 -5.60 0.51 6.39
N PHE A 125 -4.46 0.20 5.78
CA PHE A 125 -3.18 0.18 6.47
C PHE A 125 -2.50 1.55 6.49
N TYR A 126 -1.89 1.84 7.64
CA TYR A 126 -1.04 3.01 7.83
C TYR A 126 0.13 2.68 8.76
N LEU A 127 1.35 3.02 8.33
CA LEU A 127 2.55 2.98 9.14
C LEU A 127 2.90 4.40 9.60
N TYR A 128 2.58 4.71 10.85
CA TYR A 128 2.95 5.96 11.49
C TYR A 128 4.38 5.85 12.05
N LEU A 129 5.21 6.84 11.74
CA LEU A 129 6.53 7.03 12.34
C LEU A 129 6.51 8.29 13.20
N GLU A 130 6.89 8.17 14.47
CA GLU A 130 7.00 9.32 15.37
C GLU A 130 8.16 10.25 14.97
N ASP A 131 9.22 9.68 14.37
CA ASP A 131 10.42 10.40 13.99
C ASP A 131 10.83 10.11 12.54
N MET A 132 10.66 11.12 11.69
CA MET A 132 10.96 11.04 10.26
C MET A 132 12.45 10.87 9.94
N ARG A 133 13.37 11.05 10.90
CA ARG A 133 14.79 10.69 10.71
C ARG A 133 14.96 9.19 10.43
N ASN A 134 14.00 8.37 10.86
CA ASN A 134 13.97 6.94 10.60
C ASN A 134 13.26 6.56 9.29
N ALA A 135 12.70 7.51 8.54
CA ALA A 135 11.88 7.23 7.36
C ALA A 135 12.66 6.58 6.21
N SER A 136 14.00 6.59 6.26
CA SER A 136 14.88 5.95 5.29
C SER A 136 15.50 4.64 5.78
N ASN A 137 15.11 4.16 6.96
CA ASN A 137 15.56 2.88 7.49
C ASN A 137 14.57 1.77 7.10
N PRO A 138 15.04 0.54 6.82
CA PRO A 138 14.17 -0.63 6.70
C PRO A 138 13.32 -0.81 7.96
N TYR A 139 12.08 -1.29 7.81
CA TYR A 139 11.13 -1.49 8.92
C TYR A 139 11.73 -2.17 10.17
N PRO A 140 12.48 -3.29 10.08
CA PRO A 140 13.08 -3.92 11.26
C PRO A 140 14.18 -3.09 11.95
N MET A 141 14.76 -2.10 11.26
CA MET A 141 15.81 -1.22 11.78
C MET A 141 15.26 0.08 12.39
N ILE A 142 13.96 0.34 12.25
CA ILE A 142 13.30 1.46 12.93
C ILE A 142 13.05 1.02 14.39
N PRO A 143 13.41 1.83 15.41
CA PRO A 143 13.13 1.47 16.79
C PRO A 143 11.64 1.18 17.00
N TYR A 144 11.30 0.01 17.57
CA TYR A 144 9.92 -0.48 17.64
C TYR A 144 8.94 0.47 18.34
N HIS A 145 9.39 1.24 19.32
CA HIS A 145 8.55 2.21 20.03
C HIS A 145 8.24 3.46 19.20
N LEU A 146 8.95 3.70 18.09
CA LEU A 146 8.76 4.85 17.20
C LEU A 146 7.95 4.52 15.95
N GLN A 147 7.52 3.27 15.79
CA GLN A 147 6.79 2.80 14.62
C GLN A 147 5.48 2.13 15.03
N HIS A 148 4.39 2.58 14.41
CA HIS A 148 3.03 2.15 14.73
C HIS A 148 2.34 1.75 13.43
N PHE A 149 2.20 0.45 13.22
CA PHE A 149 1.41 -0.09 12.11
C PHE A 149 -0.02 -0.32 12.57
N VAL A 150 -0.95 0.24 11.82
CA VAL A 150 -2.36 0.40 12.21
C VAL A 150 -3.25 -0.06 11.07
N ASP A 151 -4.32 -0.79 11.39
CA ASP A 151 -5.48 -0.91 10.50
C ASP A 151 -6.54 0.12 10.92
N LEU A 152 -6.61 1.20 10.16
CA LEU A 152 -7.52 2.32 10.42
C LEU A 152 -8.99 1.91 10.29
N LYS A 153 -9.31 0.89 9.49
CA LYS A 153 -10.69 0.42 9.41
C LYS A 153 -11.10 -0.24 10.71
N GLU A 154 -10.26 -1.13 11.26
CA GLU A 154 -10.53 -1.79 12.54
C GLU A 154 -10.57 -0.80 13.72
N GLU A 155 -9.70 0.22 13.70
CA GLU A 155 -9.59 1.16 14.80
C GLU A 155 -10.62 2.30 14.76
N VAL A 156 -10.93 2.84 13.56
CA VAL A 156 -11.67 4.10 13.41
C VAL A 156 -13.06 3.91 12.80
N TRP A 157 -13.25 2.97 11.87
CA TRP A 157 -14.47 2.89 11.04
C TRP A 157 -15.60 2.02 11.63
N LYS A 158 -15.67 1.92 12.95
CA LYS A 158 -16.68 1.14 13.67
C LYS A 158 -18.11 1.43 13.23
#